data_AF-A0A7C2L5Q6-F1
#
_entry.id   AF-A0A7C2L5Q6-F1
#
_cell.length_a   1.000
_cell.length_b   1.000
_cell.length_c   1.000
_cell.angle_alpha   90.00
_cell.angle_beta   90.00
_cell.angle_gamma   90.00
#
_symmetry.space_group_name_H-M   'P 1'
#
loop_
_entity.id
_entity.type
_entity.pdbx_description
1 polymer ?
#
loop_
_entity_poly.entity_id
_entity_poly.type
_entity_poly.pdbx_seq_one_letter_code
_entity_poly.pdbx_strand_id
1 'polypeptide(L)'
;MWVANAKERWMNFYQVYLASLVARLRGPQAGALREASEGAGRDLASYVGHLGMVAADVEDALALLNAAMGVADHLRVSVEGNVLEVRIHKPTCRMCPSVLNGGGQPTRECPLYGLVKGFLEGHGAASLEYAGLEPADGGEGCVLRYKLLAARLPRAAQAARAR
;
A
#
# COMPACT_ATOMS: atom_id res chain seq x y z
N MET A 1 9.95 15.17 10.11
CA MET A 1 11.32 15.46 10.58
C MET A 1 12.32 14.37 10.18
N TRP A 2 12.03 13.07 10.30
CA TRP A 2 12.99 12.02 9.90
C TRP A 2 13.07 11.76 8.37
N VAL A 3 11.94 11.89 7.65
CA VAL A 3 11.89 11.70 6.19
C VAL A 3 12.73 12.73 5.42
N ALA A 4 12.82 13.96 5.93
CA ALA A 4 13.72 14.98 5.38
C ALA A 4 15.19 14.55 5.48
N ASN A 5 15.60 14.00 6.62
CA ASN A 5 16.94 13.45 6.82
C ASN A 5 17.20 12.23 5.91
N ALA A 6 16.18 11.42 5.60
CA ALA A 6 16.31 10.29 4.69
C ALA A 6 16.64 10.75 3.26
N LYS A 7 16.04 11.87 2.81
CA LYS A 7 16.35 12.50 1.52
C LYS A 7 17.78 13.00 1.46
N GLU A 8 18.24 13.70 2.50
CA GLU A 8 19.62 14.18 2.58
C GLU A 8 20.65 13.05 2.54
N ARG A 9 20.28 11.88 3.05
CA ARG A 9 21.10 10.66 3.05
C ARG A 9 20.96 9.82 1.79
N TRP A 10 20.20 10.29 0.78
CA TRP A 10 19.96 9.57 -0.46
C TRP A 10 19.46 8.13 -0.26
N MET A 11 18.61 7.93 0.75
CA MET A 11 18.07 6.60 1.03
C MET A 11 17.18 6.14 -0.12
N ASN A 12 17.26 4.87 -0.50
CA ASN A 12 16.32 4.30 -1.46
C ASN A 12 14.97 3.97 -0.79
N PHE A 13 13.93 3.71 -1.59
CA PHE A 13 12.58 3.46 -1.11
C PHE A 13 12.49 2.27 -0.14
N TYR A 14 13.25 1.20 -0.39
CA TYR A 14 13.30 0.04 0.50
C TYR A 14 13.91 0.38 1.85
N GLN A 15 14.97 1.18 1.89
CA GLN A 15 15.60 1.62 3.14
C GLN A 15 14.66 2.48 3.97
N VAL A 16 13.90 3.38 3.33
CA VAL A 16 12.86 4.17 4.01
C VAL A 16 11.78 3.25 4.57
N TYR A 17 11.25 2.33 3.75
CA TYR A 17 10.23 1.38 4.20
C TYR A 17 10.72 0.52 5.38
N LEU A 18 11.89 -0.13 5.26
CA LEU A 18 12.43 -1.03 6.30
C LEU A 18 12.75 -0.27 7.60
N ALA A 19 13.38 0.90 7.51
CA ALA A 19 13.66 1.72 8.69
C ALA A 19 12.36 2.13 9.40
N SER A 20 11.35 2.54 8.64
CA SER A 20 10.03 2.91 9.17
C SER A 20 9.32 1.73 9.83
N LEU A 21 9.40 0.57 9.20
CA LEU A 21 8.78 -0.67 9.63
C LEU A 21 9.39 -1.13 10.94
N VAL A 22 10.73 -1.25 11.00
CA VAL A 22 11.47 -1.68 12.19
C VAL A 22 11.27 -0.72 13.36
N ALA A 23 11.27 0.59 13.11
CA ALA A 23 11.04 1.59 14.16
C ALA A 23 9.64 1.49 14.80
N ARG A 24 8.66 0.93 14.08
CA ARG A 24 7.26 0.81 14.53
C ARG A 24 6.89 -0.57 15.03
N LEU A 25 7.60 -1.60 14.57
CA LEU A 25 7.29 -2.97 14.94
C LEU A 25 7.56 -3.17 16.44
N ARG A 26 6.50 -3.29 17.23
CA ARG A 26 6.56 -3.46 18.69
C ARG A 26 5.83 -4.74 19.10
N GLY A 27 6.61 -5.74 19.49
CA GLY A 27 6.11 -6.98 20.08
C GLY A 27 5.37 -7.92 19.10
N PRO A 28 5.02 -9.13 19.56
CA PRO A 28 4.45 -10.19 18.72
C PRO A 28 2.91 -10.11 18.60
N GLN A 29 2.32 -8.93 18.77
CA GLN A 29 0.86 -8.80 18.79
C GLN A 29 0.28 -9.07 17.39
N ALA A 30 -0.84 -9.79 17.34
CA ALA A 30 -1.54 -10.05 16.09
C ALA A 30 -1.94 -8.72 15.44
N GLY A 31 -1.46 -8.47 14.22
CA GLY A 31 -1.70 -7.21 13.49
C GLY A 31 -0.61 -6.14 13.67
N ALA A 32 0.36 -6.33 14.57
CA ALA A 32 1.46 -5.37 14.76
C ALA A 32 2.25 -5.11 13.47
N LEU A 33 2.50 -6.16 12.67
CA LEU A 33 3.19 -6.03 11.39
C LEU A 33 2.37 -5.22 10.36
N ARG A 34 1.04 -5.39 10.36
CA ARG A 34 0.14 -4.65 9.48
C ARG A 34 0.11 -3.17 9.87
N GLU A 35 -0.05 -2.86 11.15
CA GLU A 35 -0.06 -1.48 11.66
C GLU A 35 1.29 -0.78 11.46
N ALA A 36 2.39 -1.49 11.72
CA ALA A 36 3.73 -0.98 11.44
C ALA A 36 3.92 -0.71 9.94
N SER A 37 3.43 -1.61 9.08
CA SER A 37 3.47 -1.44 7.62
C SER A 37 2.60 -0.27 7.15
N GLU A 38 1.46 -0.02 7.79
CA GLU A 38 0.64 1.16 7.52
C GLU A 38 1.39 2.45 7.85
N GLY A 39 2.03 2.52 9.01
CA GLY A 39 2.89 3.64 9.37
C GLY A 39 4.07 3.82 8.40
N ALA A 40 4.69 2.72 7.97
CA ALA A 40 5.76 2.73 6.98
C ALA A 40 5.27 3.21 5.59
N GLY A 41 4.05 2.84 5.19
CA GLY A 41 3.44 3.32 3.96
C GLY A 41 3.23 4.84 3.97
N ARG A 42 2.76 5.40 5.10
CA ARG A 42 2.62 6.85 5.25
C ARG A 42 3.95 7.59 5.14
N ASP A 43 4.99 7.07 5.77
CA ASP A 43 6.31 7.67 5.69
C ASP A 43 6.92 7.56 4.28
N LEU A 44 6.70 6.43 3.60
CA LEU A 44 7.12 6.26 2.22
C LEU A 44 6.40 7.24 1.28
N ALA A 45 5.10 7.45 1.47
CA ALA A 45 4.34 8.47 0.73
C ALA A 45 4.88 9.89 0.99
N SER A 46 5.18 10.21 2.25
CA SER A 46 5.83 11.47 2.61
C SER A 46 7.21 11.62 1.92
N TYR A 47 8.00 10.55 1.86
CA TYR A 47 9.31 10.54 1.23
C TYR A 47 9.23 10.82 -0.27
N VAL A 48 8.33 10.10 -0.95
CA VAL A 48 8.02 10.29 -2.36
C VAL A 48 7.56 11.73 -2.63
N GLY A 49 6.71 12.29 -1.77
CA GLY A 49 6.31 13.70 -1.83
C GLY A 49 7.47 14.68 -1.66
N HIS A 50 8.42 14.41 -0.76
CA HIS A 50 9.64 15.23 -0.59
C HIS A 50 10.57 15.17 -1.81
N LEU A 51 10.48 14.13 -2.63
CA LEU A 51 11.17 14.02 -3.92
C LEU A 51 10.40 14.70 -5.06
N GLY A 52 9.25 15.34 -4.78
CA GLY A 52 8.45 16.07 -5.76
C GLY A 52 7.48 15.21 -6.57
N MET A 53 7.33 13.93 -6.20
CA MET A 53 6.41 13.02 -6.87
C MET A 53 5.03 13.06 -6.20
N VAL A 54 3.99 13.34 -6.97
CA VAL A 54 2.61 13.48 -6.49
C VAL A 54 1.69 12.62 -7.34
N ALA A 55 0.85 11.83 -6.67
CA ALA A 55 -0.22 11.06 -7.33
C ALA A 55 -1.50 11.88 -7.46
N ALA A 56 -2.14 11.83 -8.62
CA ALA A 56 -3.40 12.53 -8.86
C ALA A 56 -4.58 11.81 -8.18
N ASP A 57 -4.58 10.48 -8.23
CA ASP A 57 -5.64 9.60 -7.73
C ASP A 57 -5.08 8.29 -7.14
N VAL A 58 -5.98 7.35 -6.83
CA VAL A 58 -5.66 6.04 -6.26
C VAL A 58 -4.83 5.17 -7.21
N GLU A 59 -5.12 5.18 -8.51
CA GLU A 59 -4.42 4.35 -9.50
C GLU A 59 -3.00 4.86 -9.68
N ASP A 60 -2.83 6.17 -9.84
CA ASP A 60 -1.52 6.83 -9.92
C ASP A 60 -0.68 6.55 -8.68
N ALA A 61 -1.29 6.62 -7.48
CA ALA A 61 -0.59 6.35 -6.23
C ALA A 61 -0.10 4.89 -6.17
N LEU A 62 -0.92 3.92 -6.58
CA LEU A 62 -0.49 2.52 -6.57
C LEU A 62 0.50 2.17 -7.67
N ALA A 63 0.41 2.82 -8.83
CA ALA A 63 1.42 2.74 -9.87
C ALA A 63 2.77 3.28 -9.37
N LEU A 64 2.74 4.43 -8.67
CA LEU A 64 3.93 5.03 -8.06
C LEU A 64 4.53 4.14 -6.97
N LEU A 65 3.70 3.54 -6.11
CA LEU A 65 4.16 2.56 -5.12
C LEU A 65 4.84 1.37 -5.79
N ASN A 66 4.23 0.81 -6.84
CA ASN A 66 4.79 -0.35 -7.53
C ASN A 66 6.09 0.00 -8.27
N ALA A 67 6.17 1.20 -8.87
CA ALA A 67 7.41 1.69 -9.50
C ALA A 67 8.53 1.91 -8.48
N ALA A 68 8.21 2.45 -7.30
CA ALA A 68 9.18 2.73 -6.24
C ALA A 68 9.69 1.46 -5.54
N MET A 69 8.80 0.49 -5.29
CA MET A 69 9.07 -0.67 -4.44
C MET A 69 9.11 -2.00 -5.19
N GLY A 70 8.79 -2.04 -6.49
CA GLY A 70 8.72 -3.27 -7.29
C GLY A 70 7.89 -4.36 -6.62
N VAL A 71 6.70 -4.02 -6.11
CA VAL A 71 5.90 -4.91 -5.25
C VAL A 71 5.56 -6.22 -5.95
N ALA A 72 5.08 -6.13 -7.20
CA ALA A 72 4.78 -7.27 -8.06
C ALA A 72 4.79 -6.87 -9.54
N ASP A 73 4.90 -7.86 -10.43
CA ASP A 73 4.81 -7.63 -11.89
C ASP A 73 3.45 -7.07 -12.30
N HIS A 74 2.40 -7.53 -11.61
CA HIS A 74 1.04 -7.04 -11.83
C HIS A 74 0.38 -6.64 -10.51
N LEU A 75 -0.02 -5.37 -10.46
CA LEU A 75 -0.89 -4.80 -9.45
C LEU A 75 -2.06 -4.17 -10.18
N ARG A 76 -3.28 -4.63 -9.87
CA ARG A 76 -4.51 -4.11 -10.45
C ARG A 76 -5.40 -3.53 -9.38
N VAL A 77 -6.10 -2.47 -9.75
CA VAL A 77 -7.00 -1.73 -8.86
C VAL A 77 -8.38 -1.76 -9.49
N SER A 78 -9.39 -2.01 -8.67
CA SER A 78 -10.79 -1.84 -9.06
C SER A 78 -11.54 -1.20 -7.92
N VAL A 79 -12.55 -0.40 -8.27
CA VAL A 79 -13.48 0.19 -7.33
C VAL A 79 -14.88 -0.29 -7.68
N GLU A 80 -15.49 -1.05 -6.77
CA GLU A 80 -16.86 -1.54 -6.90
C GLU A 80 -17.70 -0.97 -5.75
N GLY A 81 -18.60 -0.05 -6.09
CA GLY A 81 -19.38 0.68 -5.08
C GLY A 81 -18.48 1.49 -4.14
N ASN A 82 -18.47 1.13 -2.85
CA ASN A 82 -17.61 1.72 -1.83
C ASN A 82 -16.43 0.83 -1.43
N VAL A 83 -16.11 -0.19 -2.24
CA VAL A 83 -15.00 -1.11 -1.97
C VAL A 83 -13.88 -0.87 -2.97
N LEU A 84 -12.69 -0.60 -2.46
CA LEU A 84 -11.44 -0.63 -3.21
C LEU A 84 -10.86 -2.03 -3.12
N GLU A 85 -10.69 -2.68 -4.25
CA GLU A 85 -9.94 -3.93 -4.37
C GLU A 85 -8.57 -3.65 -5.00
N VAL A 86 -7.53 -4.17 -4.37
CA VAL A 86 -6.17 -4.20 -4.92
C VAL A 86 -5.76 -5.64 -5.08
N ARG A 87 -5.65 -6.09 -6.33
CA ARG A 87 -5.23 -7.44 -6.68
C ARG A 87 -3.74 -7.45 -7.01
N ILE A 88 -2.98 -8.27 -6.29
CA ILE A 88 -1.54 -8.41 -6.41
C ILE A 88 -1.23 -9.81 -6.92
N HIS A 89 -0.43 -9.92 -7.98
CA HIS A 89 -0.02 -11.21 -8.53
C HIS A 89 0.89 -11.95 -7.53
N LYS A 90 0.40 -13.09 -7.02
CA LYS A 90 1.06 -13.82 -5.93
C LYS A 90 2.46 -14.33 -6.29
N PRO A 91 2.68 -14.98 -7.46
CA PRO A 91 3.97 -15.59 -7.79
C PRO A 91 5.12 -14.58 -7.83
N THR A 92 4.82 -13.32 -8.13
CA THR A 92 5.81 -12.25 -8.29
C THR A 92 5.82 -11.28 -7.11
N CYS A 93 5.01 -11.54 -6.07
CA CYS A 93 4.88 -10.67 -4.93
C CYS A 93 6.15 -10.73 -4.05
N ARG A 94 6.94 -9.66 -4.04
CA ARG A 94 8.24 -9.61 -3.35
C ARG A 94 8.14 -9.48 -1.83
N MET A 95 6.92 -9.31 -1.32
CA MET A 95 6.64 -9.09 0.11
C MET A 95 5.66 -10.13 0.67
N CYS A 96 5.49 -11.26 -0.03
CA CYS A 96 4.58 -12.33 0.36
C CYS A 96 5.20 -13.21 1.46
N PRO A 97 4.68 -13.21 2.70
CA PRO A 97 5.19 -14.10 3.76
C PRO A 97 4.97 -15.58 3.42
N SER A 98 3.92 -15.88 2.66
CA SER A 98 3.50 -17.22 2.27
C SER A 98 4.50 -17.91 1.33
N VAL A 99 5.27 -17.14 0.56
CA VAL A 99 6.39 -17.67 -0.26
C VAL A 99 7.52 -18.12 0.65
N LEU A 100 7.79 -17.39 1.74
CA LEU A 100 8.81 -17.76 2.73
C LEU A 100 8.40 -18.97 3.57
N ASN A 101 7.08 -19.15 3.80
CA ASN A 101 6.52 -20.22 4.62
C ASN A 101 5.95 -21.40 3.81
N GLY A 102 6.11 -21.42 2.48
CA GLY A 102 5.65 -22.51 1.60
C GLY A 102 4.13 -22.72 1.49
N GLY A 103 3.32 -21.89 2.15
CA GLY A 103 1.86 -22.10 2.25
C GLY A 103 1.03 -21.49 1.12
N GLY A 104 1.57 -20.54 0.34
CA GLY A 104 0.88 -19.91 -0.80
C GLY A 104 -0.41 -19.12 -0.50
N GLN A 105 -0.88 -19.16 0.75
CA GLN A 105 -2.12 -18.54 1.21
C GLN A 105 -1.86 -17.15 1.81
N PRO A 106 -2.69 -16.14 1.49
CA PRO A 106 -2.62 -14.85 2.17
C PRO A 106 -2.86 -15.00 3.68
N THR A 107 -2.23 -14.12 4.47
CA THR A 107 -2.32 -14.14 5.94
C THR A 107 -2.57 -12.75 6.49
N ARG A 108 -3.04 -12.66 7.75
CA ARG A 108 -3.12 -11.40 8.53
C ARG A 108 -1.79 -10.66 8.63
N GLU A 109 -0.69 -11.38 8.47
CA GLU A 109 0.67 -10.86 8.58
C GLU A 109 1.17 -10.27 7.26
N CYS A 110 0.39 -10.30 6.18
CA CYS A 110 0.78 -9.71 4.91
C CYS A 110 1.07 -8.20 5.08
N PRO A 111 2.33 -7.76 4.94
CA PRO A 111 2.69 -6.36 5.17
C PRO A 111 2.10 -5.44 4.10
N LEU A 112 1.80 -5.96 2.91
CA LEU A 112 1.20 -5.19 1.82
C LEU A 112 -0.18 -4.64 2.17
N TYR A 113 -0.92 -5.32 3.04
CA TYR A 113 -2.25 -4.86 3.45
C TYR A 113 -2.18 -3.57 4.28
N GLY A 114 -1.14 -3.43 5.10
CA GLY A 114 -0.82 -2.18 5.80
C GLY A 114 -0.21 -1.14 4.86
N LEU A 115 0.82 -1.55 4.11
CA LEU A 115 1.59 -0.66 3.23
C LEU A 115 0.70 0.07 2.22
N VAL A 116 -0.17 -0.64 1.52
CA VAL A 116 -1.07 -0.05 0.52
C VAL A 116 -1.99 0.99 1.15
N LYS A 117 -2.63 0.66 2.28
CA LYS A 117 -3.49 1.61 3.00
C LYS A 117 -2.71 2.87 3.40
N GLY A 118 -1.60 2.68 4.09
CA GLY A 118 -0.78 3.78 4.59
C GLY A 118 -0.23 4.67 3.48
N PHE A 119 0.18 4.07 2.36
CA PHE A 119 0.69 4.83 1.21
C PHE A 119 -0.39 5.66 0.54
N LEU A 120 -1.57 5.08 0.30
CA LEU A 120 -2.72 5.79 -0.28
C LEU A 120 -3.18 6.95 0.61
N GLU A 121 -3.29 6.71 1.91
CA GLU A 121 -3.67 7.75 2.89
C GLU A 121 -2.58 8.81 3.05
N GLY A 122 -1.31 8.40 3.08
CA GLY A 122 -0.18 9.32 3.21
C GLY A 122 -0.02 10.24 2.00
N HIS A 123 -0.37 9.77 0.81
CA HIS A 123 -0.48 10.61 -0.37
C HIS A 123 -1.78 11.43 -0.39
N GLY A 124 -2.74 11.17 0.49
CA GLY A 124 -4.08 11.76 0.48
C GLY A 124 -4.92 11.31 -0.71
N ALA A 125 -4.60 10.18 -1.34
CA ALA A 125 -5.31 9.65 -2.50
C ALA A 125 -6.65 9.01 -2.10
N ALA A 126 -6.70 8.38 -0.93
CA ALA A 126 -7.93 7.84 -0.35
C ALA A 126 -7.87 7.84 1.19
N SER A 127 -9.04 7.76 1.82
CA SER A 127 -9.23 7.42 3.22
C SER A 127 -9.92 6.07 3.30
N LEU A 128 -9.33 5.11 4.01
CA LEU A 128 -9.70 3.70 3.89
C LEU A 128 -9.98 3.06 5.25
N GLU A 129 -10.92 2.13 5.27
CA GLU A 129 -11.07 1.13 6.33
C GLU A 129 -10.81 -0.27 5.78
N TYR A 130 -10.35 -1.19 6.62
CA TYR A 130 -10.21 -2.58 6.20
C TYR A 130 -11.60 -3.22 5.98
N ALA A 131 -11.81 -3.86 4.84
CA ALA A 131 -13.05 -4.60 4.56
C ALA A 131 -13.00 -6.06 5.08
N GLY A 132 -11.98 -6.41 5.86
CA GLY A 132 -11.75 -7.72 6.43
C GLY A 132 -10.41 -7.79 7.17
N LEU A 133 -10.21 -8.83 7.98
CA LEU A 133 -8.99 -8.95 8.80
C LEU A 133 -7.76 -9.37 8.00
N GLU A 134 -7.94 -10.01 6.84
CA GLU A 134 -6.84 -10.56 6.03
C GLU A 134 -7.12 -10.37 4.53
N PRO A 135 -6.07 -10.39 3.70
CA PRO A 135 -6.24 -10.50 2.25
C PRO A 135 -6.97 -11.80 1.89
N ALA A 136 -7.78 -11.74 0.84
CA ALA A 136 -8.46 -12.92 0.31
C ALA A 136 -7.59 -13.62 -0.76
N ASP A 137 -7.71 -14.93 -0.83
CA ASP A 137 -7.19 -15.72 -1.94
C ASP A 137 -8.10 -15.54 -3.17
N GLY A 138 -7.56 -15.03 -4.27
CA GLY A 138 -8.24 -14.91 -5.56
C GLY A 138 -7.63 -15.81 -6.65
N GLY A 139 -7.05 -16.96 -6.28
CA GLY A 139 -6.31 -17.85 -7.16
C GLY A 139 -4.88 -17.34 -7.40
N GLU A 140 -4.60 -16.89 -8.63
CA GLU A 140 -3.29 -16.34 -9.01
C GLU A 140 -2.99 -14.96 -8.39
N GLY A 141 -4.02 -14.31 -7.81
CA GLY A 141 -3.91 -13.02 -7.14
C GLY A 141 -4.26 -13.08 -5.65
N CYS A 142 -3.53 -12.33 -4.82
CA CYS A 142 -3.98 -11.94 -3.49
C CYS A 142 -4.85 -10.68 -3.62
N VAL A 143 -6.00 -10.65 -2.95
CA VAL A 143 -6.93 -9.51 -3.01
C VAL A 143 -6.94 -8.79 -1.68
N LEU A 144 -6.49 -7.53 -1.68
CA LEU A 144 -6.62 -6.60 -0.56
C LEU A 144 -7.92 -5.83 -0.72
N ARG A 145 -8.77 -5.80 0.31
CA ARG A 145 -10.06 -5.12 0.25
C ARG A 145 -10.17 -4.02 1.28
N TYR A 146 -10.59 -2.84 0.85
CA TYR A 146 -10.80 -1.70 1.71
C TYR A 146 -12.16 -1.08 1.46
N LYS A 147 -12.82 -0.60 2.51
CA LYS A 147 -13.95 0.32 2.37
C LYS A 147 -13.41 1.72 2.12
N LEU A 148 -13.92 2.39 1.09
CA LEU A 148 -13.61 3.76 0.75
C LEU A 148 -14.47 4.69 1.59
N LEU A 149 -13.83 5.48 2.46
CA LEU A 149 -14.47 6.57 3.18
C LEU A 149 -14.46 7.86 2.35
N ALA A 150 -13.35 8.10 1.65
CA ALA A 150 -13.17 9.19 0.70
C ALA A 150 -12.09 8.83 -0.32
N ALA A 151 -12.16 9.35 -1.55
CA ALA A 151 -11.11 9.18 -2.55
C ALA A 151 -11.01 10.36 -3.50
N ARG A 152 -9.78 10.66 -3.93
CA ARG A 152 -9.52 11.43 -5.15
C ARG A 152 -9.68 10.48 -6.32
N LEU A 153 -10.82 10.60 -7.00
CA LEU A 153 -11.10 9.82 -8.21
C LEU A 153 -10.38 10.42 -9.42
N PRO A 154 -10.11 9.61 -10.47
CA PRO A 154 -9.50 10.10 -11.70
C PRO A 154 -10.28 11.27 -12.30
N ARG A 155 -9.57 12.21 -12.95
CA ARG A 155 -10.17 13.38 -13.60
C ARG A 155 -11.31 13.02 -14.57
N ALA A 156 -11.22 11.88 -15.23
CA ALA A 156 -12.26 11.38 -16.15
C ALA A 156 -13.62 11.11 -15.46
N ALA A 157 -13.61 10.62 -14.22
CA ALA A 157 -14.81 10.36 -13.44
C ALA A 157 -15.42 11.64 -12.83
N GLN A 158 -14.58 12.67 -12.58
CA GLN A 158 -15.03 13.96 -12.07
C GLN A 158 -15.80 14.76 -13.15
N ALA A 159 -15.38 14.66 -14.41
CA ALA A 159 -16.06 15.31 -15.54
C ALA A 159 -17.46 14.71 -15.85
N ALA A 160 -17.68 13.44 -15.52
CA ALA A 160 -18.96 12.76 -15.73
C ALA A 160 -20.01 13.07 -14.65
N ARG A 161 -19.60 13.56 -13.46
CA ARG A 161 -20.50 13.98 -12.37
C ARG A 161 -20.89 15.46 -12.43
N ALA A 162 -20.23 16.25 -13.26
CA ALA A 162 -20.52 17.68 -13.45
C ALA A 162 -21.46 17.95 -14.64
N ARG A 163 -22.03 16.90 -15.24
CA ARG A 163 -23.07 16.93 -16.28
C ARG A 163 -24.34 16.33 -15.71
#